data_AF-W9ZBK1-F1
#
_entry.id   AF-W9ZBK1-F1
#
_cell.length_a   1.000
_cell.length_b   1.000
_cell.length_c   1.000
_cell.angle_alpha   90.00
_cell.angle_beta   90.00
_cell.angle_gamma   90.00
#
_symmetry.space_group_name_H-M   'P 1'
#
loop_
_entity.id
_entity.type
_entity.pdbx_description
1 polymer ?
#
loop_
_entity_poly.entity_id
_entity_poly.type
_entity_poly.pdbx_seq_one_letter_code
_entity_poly.pdbx_strand_id
1 'polypeptide(L)'
;MESGSRTSASRLAPEGWTDALLAQNPSYFKNVSEIVSNTPAETLQAYFVWKIIISLSPYVESDLTNAYNDLHLKINNKDAENSTPRWKRCVNFIDYGVDWVYNSEVAQTTVGPTGLTWILSRFVVEKHFGPRAIKLSSELVDSIKGSFAERIETREWATSKVKKVAIEKMEKLVGLPTDPNVVDPIALQNYYADIEVKSSLAINVLAFAKSRVAKKWATLGKPYNRGQFDLSTLNTNTYHAASLNQIVLLAGFQQFPLYHIDFPSYLLYGGMGSVIGHEITHGFDNNERQFDKTGNKTMWWDE
;
A
#
# COMPACT_ATOMS: atom_id res chain seq x y z
N MET A 1 25.53 32.50 11.75
CA MET A 1 26.51 31.40 11.82
C MET A 1 25.99 30.27 10.95
N GLU A 2 26.30 30.36 9.66
CA GLU A 2 26.21 29.24 8.73
C GLU A 2 27.37 28.28 9.02
N SER A 3 27.06 27.03 9.34
CA SER A 3 27.79 25.83 8.90
C SER A 3 27.35 24.61 9.71
N GLY A 4 26.87 23.56 9.04
CA GLY A 4 27.21 22.20 9.46
C GLY A 4 26.18 21.41 10.28
N SER A 5 24.94 21.28 9.79
CA SER A 5 24.24 19.98 9.82
C SER A 5 22.98 20.08 8.97
N ARG A 6 23.08 19.71 7.69
CA ARG A 6 21.90 19.27 6.95
C ARG A 6 21.32 18.10 7.73
N THR A 7 20.14 18.28 8.34
CA THR A 7 19.39 17.21 9.01
C THR A 7 19.31 16.00 8.07
N SER A 8 19.32 14.77 8.59
CA SER A 8 19.28 13.57 7.74
C SER A 8 18.12 13.58 6.73
N ALA A 9 17.00 14.23 7.08
CA ALA A 9 15.88 14.48 6.16
C ALA A 9 16.28 15.34 4.94
N SER A 10 17.01 16.44 5.13
CA SER A 10 17.47 17.31 4.03
C SER A 10 18.53 16.67 3.11
N ARG A 11 19.12 15.53 3.51
CA ARG A 11 20.02 14.75 2.64
C ARG A 11 19.27 13.79 1.73
N LEU A 12 18.09 13.36 2.13
CA LEU A 12 17.26 12.40 1.40
C LEU A 12 16.18 13.11 0.58
N ALA A 13 15.73 14.29 1.02
CA ALA A 13 14.79 15.12 0.29
C ALA A 13 15.36 15.52 -1.09
N PRO A 14 14.50 15.58 -2.13
CA PRO A 14 14.88 16.13 -3.42
C PRO A 14 15.47 17.54 -3.30
N GLU A 15 16.41 17.88 -4.17
CA GLU A 15 17.02 19.20 -4.19
C GLU A 15 15.96 20.28 -4.42
N GLY A 16 15.99 21.34 -3.61
CA GLY A 16 15.02 22.43 -3.68
C GLY A 16 13.67 22.15 -3.02
N TRP A 17 13.48 21.01 -2.34
CA TRP A 17 12.25 20.76 -1.57
C TRP A 17 12.16 21.70 -0.36
N THR A 18 11.10 22.51 -0.29
CA THR A 18 10.88 23.53 0.76
C THR A 18 9.50 23.45 1.43
N ASP A 19 8.76 22.35 1.23
CA ASP A 19 7.40 22.24 1.75
C ASP A 19 7.34 22.04 3.27
N ALA A 20 6.13 22.23 3.80
CA ALA A 20 5.84 22.07 5.22
C ALA A 20 5.92 20.58 5.67
N LEU A 21 6.42 20.37 6.89
CA LEU A 21 6.35 19.09 7.57
C LEU A 21 5.03 18.99 8.34
N LEU A 22 4.24 17.97 8.03
CA LEU A 22 3.01 17.67 8.78
C LEU A 22 3.33 16.78 9.98
N ALA A 23 3.36 17.35 11.18
CA ALA A 23 3.52 16.59 12.42
C ALA A 23 2.15 16.06 12.90
N GLN A 24 1.84 14.79 12.60
CA GLN A 24 0.55 14.19 12.99
C GLN A 24 0.33 14.14 14.50
N ASN A 25 1.41 13.97 15.29
CA ASN A 25 1.34 13.92 16.75
C ASN A 25 2.46 14.78 17.37
N PRO A 26 2.26 16.10 17.49
CA PRO A 26 3.31 17.01 17.96
C PRO A 26 3.79 16.71 19.39
N SER A 27 2.89 16.28 20.29
CA SER A 27 3.24 15.96 21.67
C SER A 27 4.14 14.72 21.76
N TYR A 28 3.92 13.72 20.90
CA TYR A 28 4.82 12.58 20.78
C TYR A 28 6.26 13.02 20.49
N PHE A 29 6.47 13.88 19.48
CA PHE A 29 7.83 14.33 19.13
C PHE A 29 8.49 15.17 20.23
N LYS A 30 7.70 15.99 20.94
CA LYS A 30 8.18 16.72 22.11
C LYS A 30 8.69 15.78 23.20
N ASN A 31 7.89 14.77 23.55
CA ASN A 31 8.24 13.80 24.58
C ASN A 31 9.44 12.94 24.17
N VAL A 32 9.53 12.54 22.89
CA VAL A 32 10.69 11.81 22.35
C VAL A 32 11.95 12.65 22.47
N SER A 33 11.88 13.95 22.14
CA SER A 33 13.03 14.85 22.28
C SER A 33 13.52 14.91 23.72
N GLU A 34 12.60 15.02 24.69
CA GLU A 34 12.94 15.05 26.12
C GLU A 34 13.59 13.74 26.59
N ILE A 35 13.01 12.60 26.21
CA ILE A 35 13.57 11.27 26.56
C ILE A 35 14.97 11.13 25.96
N VAL A 36 15.16 11.46 24.68
CA VAL A 36 16.45 11.33 23.99
C VAL A 36 17.50 12.23 24.64
N SER A 37 17.16 13.49 24.95
CA SER A 37 18.08 14.43 25.59
C SER A 37 18.50 14.01 27.01
N ASN A 38 17.64 13.27 27.72
CA ASN A 38 17.88 12.82 29.10
C ASN A 38 18.42 11.38 29.20
N THR A 39 18.61 10.68 28.06
CA THR A 39 19.08 9.29 28.05
C THR A 39 20.58 9.22 27.74
N PRO A 40 21.39 8.43 28.49
CA PRO A 40 22.81 8.24 28.18
C PRO A 40 23.03 7.72 26.76
N ALA A 41 24.12 8.18 26.13
CA ALA A 41 24.43 7.84 24.74
C ALA A 41 24.62 6.32 24.54
N GLU A 42 25.19 5.63 25.53
CA GLU A 42 25.40 4.19 25.53
C GLU A 42 24.07 3.44 25.50
N THR A 43 23.07 3.92 26.24
CA THR A 43 21.72 3.34 26.25
C THR A 43 21.03 3.54 24.90
N LEU A 44 21.14 4.74 24.32
CA LEU A 44 20.61 5.01 22.98
C LEU A 44 21.27 4.13 21.91
N GLN A 45 22.60 3.99 21.96
CA GLN A 45 23.34 3.11 21.05
C GLN A 45 22.89 1.65 21.19
N ALA A 46 22.81 1.14 22.41
CA ALA A 46 22.34 -0.22 22.67
C ALA A 46 20.92 -0.45 22.15
N TYR A 47 20.01 0.52 22.35
CA TYR A 47 18.66 0.48 21.80
C TYR A 47 18.66 0.37 20.27
N PHE A 48 19.42 1.22 19.57
CA PHE A 48 19.46 1.18 18.10
C PHE A 48 20.13 -0.08 17.55
N VAL A 49 21.19 -0.58 18.19
CA VAL A 49 21.80 -1.86 17.83
C VAL A 49 20.79 -2.99 18.02
N TRP A 50 20.06 -3.01 19.13
CA TRP A 50 19.00 -3.99 19.35
C TRP A 50 17.89 -3.89 18.30
N LYS A 51 17.46 -2.68 17.93
CA LYS A 51 16.50 -2.45 16.84
C LYS A 51 16.98 -3.03 15.50
N ILE A 52 18.26 -2.88 15.17
CA ILE A 52 18.84 -3.47 13.95
C ILE A 52 18.81 -5.00 14.02
N ILE A 53 19.21 -5.58 15.16
CA ILE A 53 19.22 -7.03 15.36
C ILE A 53 17.82 -7.62 15.16
N ILE A 54 16.80 -7.05 15.83
CA ILE A 54 15.42 -7.56 15.70
C ILE A 54 14.84 -7.36 14.30
N SER A 55 15.24 -6.31 13.58
CA SER A 55 14.78 -6.06 12.21
C SER A 55 15.40 -7.01 11.19
N LEU A 56 16.63 -7.48 11.45
CA LEU A 56 17.35 -8.40 10.56
C LEU A 56 17.19 -9.87 10.96
N SER A 57 16.76 -10.17 12.19
CA SER A 57 16.62 -11.54 12.70
C SER A 57 15.77 -12.48 11.82
N PRO A 58 14.72 -12.03 11.10
CA PRO A 58 13.96 -12.92 10.21
C PRO A 58 14.72 -13.34 8.95
N TYR A 59 15.84 -12.68 8.64
CA TYR A 59 16.58 -12.79 7.39
C TYR A 59 18.01 -13.33 7.56
N VAL A 60 18.41 -13.61 8.80
CA VAL A 60 19.71 -14.18 9.16
C VAL A 60 19.46 -15.50 9.89
N GLU A 61 19.96 -16.60 9.34
CA GLU A 61 19.86 -17.92 9.96
C GLU A 61 21.01 -18.10 10.96
N SER A 62 20.66 -18.20 12.24
CA SER A 62 21.58 -18.53 13.33
C SER A 62 20.80 -19.04 14.54
N ASP A 63 21.45 -19.75 15.45
CA ASP A 63 20.80 -20.24 16.68
C ASP A 63 20.21 -19.10 17.52
N LEU A 64 20.90 -17.96 17.58
CA LEU A 64 20.47 -16.78 18.32
C LEU A 64 19.24 -16.11 17.70
N THR A 65 19.25 -15.91 16.38
CA THR A 65 18.11 -15.30 15.68
C THR A 65 16.90 -16.23 15.68
N ASN A 66 17.11 -17.53 15.55
CA ASN A 66 16.04 -18.53 15.67
C ASN A 66 15.42 -18.51 17.07
N ALA A 67 16.24 -18.56 18.12
CA ALA A 67 15.74 -18.50 19.50
C ALA A 67 14.95 -17.22 19.79
N TYR A 68 15.42 -16.07 19.29
CA TYR A 68 14.69 -14.80 19.40
C TYR A 68 13.35 -14.84 18.62
N ASN A 69 13.36 -15.31 17.38
CA ASN A 69 12.17 -15.40 16.55
C ASN A 69 11.11 -16.33 17.18
N ASP A 70 11.54 -17.46 17.75
CA ASP A 70 10.66 -18.41 18.46
C ASP A 70 10.05 -17.79 19.72
N LEU A 71 10.86 -17.08 20.52
CA LEU A 71 10.38 -16.33 21.66
C LEU A 71 9.33 -15.29 21.23
N HIS A 72 9.61 -14.55 20.16
CA HIS A 72 8.68 -13.54 19.63
C HIS A 72 7.35 -14.17 19.16
N LEU A 73 7.39 -15.33 18.51
CA LEU A 73 6.17 -16.06 18.15
C LEU A 73 5.36 -16.45 19.39
N LYS A 74 6.01 -17.01 20.41
CA LYS A 74 5.35 -17.43 21.67
C LYS A 74 4.71 -16.25 22.42
N ILE A 75 5.40 -15.12 22.52
CA ILE A 75 4.87 -13.89 23.16
C ILE A 75 3.61 -13.40 22.44
N ASN A 76 3.52 -13.60 21.12
CA ASN A 76 2.35 -13.22 20.32
C ASN A 76 1.30 -14.33 20.22
N ASN A 77 1.33 -15.34 21.09
CA ASN A 77 0.43 -16.50 21.07
C ASN A 77 0.40 -17.22 19.71
N LYS A 78 1.51 -17.21 18.97
CA LYS A 78 1.67 -17.97 17.73
C LYS A 78 2.47 -19.23 18.01
N ASP A 79 2.00 -20.33 17.44
CA ASP A 79 2.69 -21.61 17.54
C ASP A 79 3.93 -21.62 16.63
N ALA A 80 5.10 -21.78 17.25
CA ALA A 80 6.37 -21.88 16.54
C ALA A 80 6.47 -23.20 15.76
N GLU A 81 5.81 -24.27 16.23
CA GLU A 81 5.77 -25.57 15.56
C GLU A 81 4.90 -25.53 14.30
N ASN A 82 3.90 -24.63 14.26
CA ASN A 82 3.08 -24.34 13.09
C ASN A 82 3.58 -23.10 12.31
N SER A 83 4.90 -22.91 12.24
CA SER A 83 5.48 -21.77 11.52
C SER A 83 5.18 -21.83 10.02
N THR A 84 5.07 -20.65 9.40
CA THR A 84 4.86 -20.57 7.95
C THR A 84 6.02 -21.24 7.20
N PRO A 85 5.74 -22.20 6.29
CA PRO A 85 6.76 -22.90 5.54
C PRO A 85 7.74 -21.93 4.86
N ARG A 86 9.03 -22.30 4.80
CA ARG A 86 10.10 -21.44 4.26
C ARG A 86 9.77 -20.89 2.88
N TRP A 87 9.29 -21.74 1.96
CA TRP A 87 8.94 -21.32 0.60
C TRP A 87 7.89 -20.20 0.60
N LYS A 88 6.89 -20.26 1.50
CA LYS A 88 5.82 -19.26 1.60
C LYS A 88 6.35 -17.96 2.18
N ARG A 89 7.26 -18.03 3.16
CA ARG A 89 8.00 -16.85 3.65
C ARG A 89 8.84 -16.20 2.54
N CYS A 90 9.53 -17.01 1.71
CA CYS A 90 10.30 -16.50 0.58
C CYS A 90 9.42 -15.84 -0.47
N VAL A 91 8.28 -16.45 -0.83
CA VAL A 91 7.33 -15.85 -1.79
C VAL A 91 6.79 -14.52 -1.25
N ASN A 92 6.37 -14.48 0.02
CA ASN A 92 5.92 -13.23 0.65
C ASN A 92 7.03 -12.16 0.69
N PHE A 93 8.28 -12.55 0.94
CA PHE A 93 9.41 -11.63 0.90
C PHE A 93 9.67 -11.08 -0.51
N ILE A 94 9.57 -11.91 -1.55
CA ILE A 94 9.72 -11.45 -2.93
C ILE A 94 8.53 -10.57 -3.32
N ASP A 95 7.32 -10.84 -2.83
CA ASP A 95 6.16 -10.01 -3.11
C ASP A 95 6.20 -8.68 -2.35
N TYR A 96 6.23 -8.67 -1.02
CA TYR A 96 6.12 -7.43 -0.24
C TYR A 96 7.45 -6.74 0.05
N GLY A 97 8.56 -7.47 -0.03
CA GLY A 97 9.87 -7.00 0.38
C GLY A 97 10.08 -7.09 1.89
N VAL A 98 10.71 -6.06 2.46
CA VAL A 98 11.14 -6.04 3.85
C VAL A 98 10.01 -5.55 4.75
N ASP A 99 9.64 -6.33 5.76
CA ASP A 99 8.44 -6.09 6.59
C ASP A 99 8.43 -4.71 7.28
N TRP A 100 9.55 -4.33 7.90
CA TRP A 100 9.69 -3.04 8.60
C TRP A 100 9.73 -1.82 7.67
N VAL A 101 9.80 -2.04 6.36
CA VAL A 101 9.67 -0.98 5.35
C VAL A 101 8.27 -1.00 4.72
N TYR A 102 7.76 -2.20 4.43
CA TYR A 102 6.45 -2.41 3.84
C TYR A 102 5.32 -1.94 4.76
N ASN A 103 5.41 -2.17 6.07
CA ASN A 103 4.36 -1.78 7.03
C ASN A 103 4.29 -0.27 7.32
N SER A 104 5.06 0.57 6.63
CA SER A 104 4.89 2.02 6.67
C SER A 104 3.69 2.43 5.80
N GLU A 105 2.61 2.93 6.41
CA GLU A 105 1.41 3.44 5.71
C GLU A 105 1.75 4.47 4.61
N VAL A 106 2.60 5.45 4.92
CA VAL A 106 3.08 6.45 3.95
C VAL A 106 3.78 5.78 2.77
N ALA A 107 4.50 4.69 3.02
CA ALA A 107 5.22 4.01 1.96
C ALA A 107 4.21 3.25 1.08
N GLN A 108 3.29 2.48 1.67
CA GLN A 108 2.28 1.75 0.91
C GLN A 108 1.55 2.67 -0.08
N THR A 109 1.04 3.80 0.42
CA THR A 109 0.27 4.78 -0.36
C THR A 109 1.06 5.63 -1.36
N THR A 110 2.40 5.61 -1.34
CA THR A 110 3.22 6.44 -2.23
C THR A 110 4.02 5.63 -3.24
N VAL A 111 4.40 4.40 -2.89
CA VAL A 111 5.31 3.59 -3.71
C VAL A 111 4.90 2.10 -3.74
N GLY A 112 3.81 1.68 -3.08
CA GLY A 112 3.27 0.31 -3.18
C GLY A 112 4.04 -0.78 -2.43
N PRO A 113 3.94 -2.06 -2.77
CA PRO A 113 4.82 -3.12 -2.23
C PRO A 113 6.29 -2.97 -2.69
N THR A 114 7.23 -3.61 -1.97
CA THR A 114 8.67 -3.22 -1.96
C THR A 114 9.63 -4.33 -2.36
N GLY A 115 9.11 -5.52 -2.65
CA GLY A 115 9.90 -6.61 -3.18
C GLY A 115 10.03 -6.50 -4.70
N LEU A 116 10.05 -7.65 -5.38
CA LEU A 116 9.94 -7.78 -6.83
C LEU A 116 8.47 -8.02 -7.25
N THR A 117 7.54 -7.39 -6.53
CA THR A 117 6.08 -7.55 -6.65
C THR A 117 5.61 -7.53 -8.08
N TRP A 118 6.02 -6.50 -8.83
CA TRP A 118 5.52 -6.23 -10.18
C TRP A 118 6.04 -7.24 -11.20
N ILE A 119 7.20 -7.84 -10.95
CA ILE A 119 7.69 -8.99 -11.72
C ILE A 119 6.83 -10.22 -11.42
N LEU A 120 6.54 -10.52 -10.15
CA LEU A 120 5.67 -11.65 -9.79
C LEU A 120 4.24 -11.48 -10.31
N SER A 121 3.72 -10.26 -10.20
CA SER A 121 2.39 -9.83 -10.66
C SER A 121 2.19 -10.14 -12.13
N ARG A 122 3.19 -9.85 -12.97
CA ARG A 122 3.15 -10.14 -14.40
C ARG A 122 2.77 -11.59 -14.70
N PHE A 123 3.41 -12.56 -14.06
CA PHE A 123 3.14 -13.97 -14.31
C PHE A 123 1.71 -14.38 -13.97
N VAL A 124 1.15 -13.82 -12.90
CA VAL A 124 -0.24 -14.10 -12.49
C VAL A 124 -1.22 -13.39 -13.40
N VAL A 125 -0.96 -12.13 -13.75
CA VAL A 125 -1.80 -11.34 -14.64
C VAL A 125 -1.88 -11.97 -16.04
N GLU A 126 -0.74 -12.35 -16.63
CA GLU A 126 -0.70 -12.99 -17.95
C GLU A 126 -1.51 -14.29 -17.99
N LYS A 127 -1.52 -15.06 -16.90
CA LYS A 127 -2.18 -16.36 -16.84
C LYS A 127 -3.65 -16.28 -16.43
N HIS A 128 -4.01 -15.36 -15.54
CA HIS A 128 -5.30 -15.38 -14.83
C HIS A 128 -6.13 -14.10 -15.00
N PHE A 129 -5.54 -12.99 -15.44
CA PHE A 129 -6.21 -11.69 -15.49
C PHE A 129 -6.05 -10.97 -16.84
N GLY A 130 -6.47 -11.65 -17.90
CA GLY A 130 -6.41 -11.13 -19.28
C GLY A 130 -7.53 -10.14 -19.65
N PRO A 131 -7.56 -9.68 -20.92
CA PRO A 131 -8.48 -8.62 -21.37
C PRO A 131 -9.97 -8.90 -21.13
N ARG A 132 -10.41 -10.16 -21.22
CA ARG A 132 -11.81 -10.54 -20.93
C ARG A 132 -12.18 -10.30 -19.47
N ALA A 133 -11.28 -10.62 -18.54
CA ALA A 133 -11.52 -10.40 -17.11
C ALA A 133 -11.58 -8.90 -16.79
N ILE A 134 -10.64 -8.11 -17.33
CA ILE A 134 -10.64 -6.65 -17.17
C ILE A 134 -11.94 -6.04 -17.70
N LYS A 135 -12.41 -6.49 -18.86
CA LYS A 135 -13.67 -6.03 -19.46
C LYS A 135 -14.87 -6.38 -18.58
N LEU A 136 -15.01 -7.64 -18.17
CA LEU A 136 -16.12 -8.08 -17.33
C LEU A 136 -16.18 -7.32 -16.00
N SER A 137 -15.04 -7.16 -15.33
CA SER A 137 -14.96 -6.41 -14.07
C SER A 137 -15.25 -4.93 -14.27
N SER A 138 -14.87 -4.37 -15.42
CA SER A 138 -15.22 -3.01 -15.78
C SER A 138 -16.73 -2.84 -15.94
N GLU A 139 -17.39 -3.76 -16.64
CA GLU A 139 -18.85 -3.74 -16.83
C GLU A 139 -19.60 -3.91 -15.51
N LEU A 140 -19.12 -4.79 -14.61
CA LEU A 140 -19.69 -4.94 -13.26
C LEU A 140 -19.59 -3.65 -12.46
N VAL A 141 -18.42 -2.98 -12.47
CA VAL A 141 -18.27 -1.71 -11.76
C VAL A 141 -19.18 -0.63 -12.32
N ASP A 142 -19.32 -0.52 -13.64
CA ASP A 142 -20.21 0.48 -14.25
C ASP A 142 -21.67 0.20 -13.88
N SER A 143 -22.09 -1.06 -13.85
CA SER A 143 -23.45 -1.44 -13.45
C SER A 143 -23.73 -1.08 -11.98
N ILE A 144 -22.86 -1.46 -11.04
CA ILE A 144 -23.07 -1.16 -9.61
C ILE A 144 -23.03 0.35 -9.36
N LYS A 145 -22.13 1.09 -10.03
CA LYS A 145 -22.10 2.55 -9.96
C LYS A 145 -23.40 3.19 -10.43
N GLY A 146 -23.99 2.68 -11.52
CA GLY A 146 -25.30 3.13 -12.00
C GLY A 146 -26.38 2.96 -10.95
N SER A 147 -26.50 1.76 -10.36
CA SER A 147 -27.47 1.52 -9.29
C SER A 147 -27.20 2.35 -8.03
N PHE A 148 -25.94 2.64 -7.71
CA PHE A 148 -25.59 3.50 -6.58
C PHE A 148 -25.98 4.97 -6.83
N ALA A 149 -25.78 5.47 -8.06
CA ALA A 149 -26.21 6.81 -8.46
C ALA A 149 -27.73 6.99 -8.33
N GLU A 150 -28.52 6.05 -8.86
CA GLU A 150 -29.98 6.03 -8.70
C GLU A 150 -30.40 6.05 -7.23
N ARG A 151 -29.68 5.31 -6.38
CA ARG A 151 -29.90 5.31 -4.92
C ARG A 151 -29.58 6.66 -4.29
N ILE A 152 -28.53 7.37 -4.73
CA ILE A 152 -28.20 8.72 -4.25
C ILE A 152 -29.31 9.70 -4.61
N GLU A 153 -29.79 9.67 -5.86
CA GLU A 153 -30.80 10.60 -6.36
C GLU A 153 -32.10 10.54 -5.53
N THR A 154 -32.48 9.35 -5.08
CA THR A 154 -33.68 9.10 -4.28
C THR A 154 -33.55 9.38 -2.78
N ARG A 155 -32.38 9.84 -2.28
CA ARG A 155 -32.22 10.16 -0.85
C ARG A 155 -32.81 11.50 -0.47
N GLU A 156 -33.89 11.50 0.30
CA GLU A 156 -34.58 12.72 0.74
C GLU A 156 -33.75 13.58 1.69
N TRP A 157 -32.85 12.96 2.46
CA TRP A 157 -32.03 13.65 3.46
C TRP A 157 -30.87 14.46 2.84
N ALA A 158 -30.55 14.27 1.56
CA ALA A 158 -29.46 14.96 0.88
C ALA A 158 -30.00 16.02 -0.10
N THR A 159 -29.40 17.20 -0.10
CA THR A 159 -29.78 18.24 -1.07
C THR A 159 -29.32 17.90 -2.48
N SER A 160 -29.92 18.55 -3.50
CA SER A 160 -29.54 18.37 -4.90
C SER A 160 -28.06 18.70 -5.15
N LYS A 161 -27.48 19.64 -4.38
CA LYS A 161 -26.06 20.01 -4.47
C LYS A 161 -25.18 18.84 -4.00
N VAL A 162 -25.46 18.29 -2.81
CA VAL A 162 -24.72 17.15 -2.25
C VAL A 162 -24.84 15.93 -3.15
N LYS A 163 -26.04 15.62 -3.66
CA LYS A 163 -26.27 14.51 -4.60
C LYS A 163 -25.41 14.62 -5.85
N LYS A 164 -25.35 15.80 -6.46
CA LYS A 164 -24.53 16.05 -7.65
C LYS A 164 -23.04 15.79 -7.39
N VAL A 165 -22.51 16.34 -6.29
CA VAL A 165 -21.10 16.14 -5.92
C VAL A 165 -20.83 14.67 -5.61
N ALA A 166 -21.73 13.98 -4.92
CA ALA A 166 -21.61 12.56 -4.63
C ALA A 166 -21.55 11.69 -5.90
N ILE A 167 -22.34 12.02 -6.92
CA ILE A 167 -22.30 11.31 -8.20
C ILE A 167 -20.99 11.59 -8.95
N GLU A 168 -20.55 12.84 -9.00
CA GLU A 168 -19.26 13.22 -9.61
C GLU A 168 -18.06 12.59 -8.89
N LYS A 169 -18.17 12.29 -7.59
CA LYS A 169 -17.14 11.64 -6.81
C LYS A 169 -16.91 10.19 -7.21
N MET A 170 -17.86 9.49 -7.82
CA MET A 170 -17.65 8.08 -8.17
C MET A 170 -16.73 7.93 -9.41
N GLU A 171 -15.43 8.17 -9.30
CA GLU A 171 -14.43 7.81 -10.32
C GLU A 171 -14.17 6.28 -10.29
N LYS A 172 -13.61 5.74 -11.38
CA LYS A 172 -13.38 4.29 -11.56
C LYS A 172 -11.93 4.01 -11.89
N LEU A 173 -11.35 2.99 -11.26
CA LEU A 173 -10.14 2.34 -11.76
C LEU A 173 -10.26 0.81 -11.67
N VAL A 174 -10.72 0.19 -12.74
CA VAL A 174 -10.60 -1.27 -12.91
C VAL A 174 -9.45 -1.51 -13.85
N GLY A 175 -8.38 -2.16 -13.38
CA GLY A 175 -7.23 -2.40 -14.23
C GLY A 175 -6.00 -2.86 -13.47
N LEU A 176 -4.87 -2.76 -14.17
CA LEU A 176 -3.54 -3.09 -13.67
C LEU A 176 -2.78 -1.80 -13.36
N PRO A 177 -1.77 -1.83 -12.48
CA PRO A 177 -0.90 -0.68 -12.28
C PRO A 177 -0.25 -0.29 -13.61
N THR A 178 -0.21 1.02 -13.87
CA THR A 178 0.39 1.61 -15.07
C THR A 178 1.75 2.24 -14.78
N ASP A 179 2.09 2.41 -13.50
CA ASP A 179 3.41 2.82 -13.05
C ASP A 179 3.84 1.98 -11.83
N PRO A 180 4.74 1.00 -12.01
CA PRO A 180 5.23 0.53 -13.31
C PRO A 180 4.14 -0.26 -14.06
N ASN A 181 4.16 -0.18 -15.38
CA ASN A 181 3.30 -1.00 -16.22
C ASN A 181 3.69 -2.48 -16.10
N VAL A 182 2.90 -3.27 -15.37
CA VAL A 182 3.19 -4.69 -15.08
C VAL A 182 3.20 -5.60 -16.32
N VAL A 183 2.55 -5.19 -17.41
CA VAL A 183 2.55 -5.98 -18.66
C VAL A 183 3.66 -5.59 -19.63
N ASP A 184 4.46 -4.55 -19.32
CA ASP A 184 5.62 -4.13 -20.10
C ASP A 184 6.94 -4.57 -19.44
N PRO A 185 7.71 -5.50 -20.03
CA PRO A 185 8.94 -6.00 -19.43
C PRO A 185 10.03 -4.94 -19.35
N ILE A 186 10.06 -3.97 -20.27
CA ILE A 186 11.04 -2.87 -20.25
C ILE A 186 10.71 -1.89 -19.12
N ALA A 187 9.43 -1.59 -18.91
CA ALA A 187 8.99 -0.79 -17.77
C ALA A 187 9.39 -1.43 -16.43
N LEU A 188 9.20 -2.74 -16.30
CA LEU A 188 9.62 -3.50 -15.11
C LEU A 188 11.14 -3.49 -14.92
N GLN A 189 11.91 -3.71 -15.98
CA GLN A 189 13.37 -3.65 -15.91
C GLN A 189 13.86 -2.29 -15.42
N ASN A 190 13.30 -1.20 -15.96
CA ASN A 190 13.65 0.16 -15.55
C ASN A 190 13.23 0.45 -14.10
N TYR A 191 12.06 -0.03 -13.68
CA TYR A 191 11.58 0.16 -12.31
C TYR A 191 12.48 -0.50 -11.26
N TYR A 192 13.11 -1.63 -11.57
CA TYR A 192 14.00 -2.36 -10.66
C TYR A 192 15.49 -2.17 -10.94
N ALA A 193 15.88 -1.20 -11.78
CA ALA A 193 17.27 -0.99 -12.19
C ALA A 193 18.22 -0.61 -11.03
N ASP A 194 17.68 -0.13 -9.91
CA ASP A 194 18.42 0.23 -8.71
C ASP A 194 18.68 -0.94 -7.75
N ILE A 195 18.18 -2.14 -8.07
CA ILE A 195 18.31 -3.34 -7.24
C ILE A 195 19.22 -4.36 -7.94
N GLU A 196 20.29 -4.75 -7.25
CA GLU A 196 21.14 -5.86 -7.65
C GLU A 196 20.97 -7.02 -6.65
N VAL A 197 20.43 -8.14 -7.12
CA VAL A 197 20.23 -9.35 -6.30
C VAL A 197 21.54 -10.11 -6.18
N LYS A 198 21.97 -10.37 -4.94
CA LYS A 198 23.16 -11.13 -4.56
C LYS A 198 22.78 -12.48 -3.96
N SER A 199 23.79 -13.32 -3.70
CA SER A 199 23.61 -14.61 -3.02
C SER A 199 23.20 -14.49 -1.54
N SER A 200 23.57 -13.38 -0.88
CA SER A 200 23.25 -13.16 0.54
C SER A 200 21.87 -12.52 0.70
N LEU A 201 20.96 -13.22 1.40
CA LEU A 201 19.63 -12.71 1.73
C LEU A 201 19.70 -11.41 2.55
N ALA A 202 20.59 -11.34 3.54
CA ALA A 202 20.75 -10.14 4.36
C ALA A 202 21.17 -8.91 3.53
N ILE A 203 22.04 -9.10 2.52
CA ILE A 203 22.41 -8.02 1.60
C ILE A 203 21.22 -7.61 0.73
N ASN A 204 20.44 -8.58 0.22
CA ASN A 204 19.25 -8.30 -0.58
C ASN A 204 18.17 -7.54 0.22
N VAL A 205 17.99 -7.87 1.49
CA VAL A 205 17.09 -7.14 2.42
C VAL A 205 17.50 -5.67 2.51
N LEU A 206 18.79 -5.38 2.69
CA LEU A 206 19.29 -4.01 2.74
C LEU A 206 19.12 -3.30 1.38
N ALA A 207 19.33 -4.00 0.26
CA ALA A 207 19.12 -3.45 -1.07
C ALA A 207 17.64 -3.07 -1.32
N PHE A 208 16.70 -3.94 -0.97
CA PHE A 208 15.26 -3.68 -1.10
C PHE A 208 14.84 -2.50 -0.22
N ALA A 209 15.29 -2.48 1.04
CA ALA A 209 15.01 -1.38 1.95
C ALA A 209 15.56 -0.04 1.44
N LYS A 210 16.79 -0.03 0.90
CA LYS A 210 17.42 1.17 0.34
C LYS A 210 16.68 1.69 -0.89
N SER A 211 16.36 0.80 -1.85
CA SER A 211 15.57 1.14 -3.04
C SER A 211 14.26 1.81 -2.65
N ARG A 212 13.56 1.21 -1.70
CA ARG A 212 12.28 1.70 -1.23
C ARG A 212 12.36 3.06 -0.55
N VAL A 213 13.32 3.23 0.36
CA VAL A 213 13.54 4.52 1.01
C VAL A 213 13.82 5.58 -0.06
N ALA A 214 14.72 5.31 -1.02
CA ALA A 214 15.02 6.25 -2.09
C ALA A 214 13.79 6.63 -2.92
N LYS A 215 12.99 5.65 -3.36
CA LYS A 215 11.75 5.89 -4.12
C LYS A 215 10.73 6.71 -3.32
N LYS A 216 10.54 6.40 -2.03
CA LYS A 216 9.65 7.16 -1.13
C LYS A 216 10.10 8.61 -0.99
N TRP A 217 11.39 8.88 -0.84
CA TRP A 217 11.87 10.27 -0.77
C TRP A 217 11.74 10.99 -2.12
N ALA A 218 11.90 10.27 -3.23
CA ALA A 218 11.75 10.81 -4.57
C ALA A 218 10.30 11.18 -4.95
N THR A 219 9.29 10.84 -4.14
CA THR A 219 7.90 11.29 -4.34
C THR A 219 7.63 12.67 -3.75
N LEU A 220 8.50 13.19 -2.88
CA LEU A 220 8.32 14.53 -2.31
C LEU A 220 8.33 15.61 -3.40
N GLY A 221 7.40 16.55 -3.28
CA GLY A 221 7.20 17.64 -4.25
C GLY A 221 6.58 17.20 -5.59
N LYS A 222 6.17 15.93 -5.73
CA LYS A 222 5.49 15.41 -6.92
C LYS A 222 4.00 15.18 -6.65
N PRO A 223 3.13 15.27 -7.68
CA PRO A 223 1.74 14.87 -7.53
C PRO A 223 1.64 13.37 -7.20
N TYR A 224 0.52 12.99 -6.58
CA TYR A 224 0.20 11.58 -6.35
C TYR A 224 0.16 10.79 -7.65
N ASN A 225 0.76 9.60 -7.64
CA ASN A 225 0.81 8.73 -8.78
C ASN A 225 -0.46 7.86 -8.86
N ARG A 226 -1.40 8.25 -9.72
CA ARG A 226 -2.65 7.50 -9.98
C ARG A 226 -2.45 6.13 -10.64
N GLY A 227 -1.26 5.87 -11.20
CA GLY A 227 -0.92 4.60 -11.84
C GLY A 227 -0.27 3.57 -10.91
N GLN A 228 0.13 3.99 -9.72
CA GLN A 228 0.79 3.17 -8.70
C GLN A 228 -0.25 2.57 -7.76
N PHE A 229 -0.16 1.26 -7.51
CA PHE A 229 -1.03 0.57 -6.56
C PHE A 229 -0.38 0.52 -5.19
N ASP A 230 -1.20 0.66 -4.15
CA ASP A 230 -0.79 0.58 -2.74
C ASP A 230 -0.44 -0.86 -2.33
N LEU A 231 -1.12 -1.82 -2.95
CA LEU A 231 -1.05 -3.24 -2.66
C LEU A 231 -0.62 -4.05 -3.89
N SER A 232 -0.01 -5.21 -3.66
CA SER A 232 0.33 -6.18 -4.70
C SER A 232 -0.92 -6.59 -5.48
N THR A 233 -0.83 -6.72 -6.81
CA THR A 233 -1.95 -7.30 -7.57
C THR A 233 -2.22 -8.76 -7.19
N LEU A 234 -1.29 -9.41 -6.47
CA LEU A 234 -1.45 -10.77 -5.96
C LEU A 234 -2.29 -10.84 -4.69
N ASN A 235 -2.52 -9.70 -4.02
CA ASN A 235 -3.33 -9.68 -2.81
C ASN A 235 -4.75 -10.13 -3.08
N THR A 236 -5.27 -10.97 -2.19
CA THR A 236 -6.68 -11.29 -2.11
C THR A 236 -7.40 -10.18 -1.33
N ASN A 237 -7.29 -8.94 -1.79
CA ASN A 237 -8.01 -7.80 -1.22
C ASN A 237 -8.45 -6.80 -2.30
N THR A 238 -9.35 -5.91 -1.92
CA THR A 238 -9.73 -4.69 -2.65
C THR A 238 -9.53 -3.50 -1.72
N TYR A 239 -9.50 -2.29 -2.28
CA TYR A 239 -9.44 -1.09 -1.45
C TYR A 239 -9.98 0.13 -2.19
N HIS A 240 -10.46 1.08 -1.41
CA HIS A 240 -10.68 2.45 -1.83
C HIS A 240 -9.50 3.33 -1.38
N ALA A 241 -8.88 4.02 -2.34
CA ALA A 241 -7.81 4.97 -2.11
C ALA A 241 -8.38 6.39 -2.00
N ALA A 242 -8.72 6.85 -0.80
CA ALA A 242 -9.37 8.15 -0.57
C ALA A 242 -8.67 9.34 -1.26
N SER A 243 -7.34 9.42 -1.15
CA SER A 243 -6.53 10.51 -1.71
C SER A 243 -6.47 10.50 -3.25
N LEU A 244 -6.79 9.36 -3.86
CA LEU A 244 -6.90 9.23 -5.32
C LEU A 244 -8.36 9.21 -5.77
N ASN A 245 -9.29 9.01 -4.84
CA ASN A 245 -10.70 8.76 -5.07
C ASN A 245 -10.90 7.60 -6.09
N GLN A 246 -10.22 6.49 -5.83
CA GLN A 246 -10.17 5.32 -6.72
C GLN A 246 -10.50 4.04 -5.96
N ILE A 247 -11.35 3.23 -6.55
CA ILE A 247 -11.53 1.83 -6.14
C ILE A 247 -10.54 0.99 -6.94
N VAL A 248 -9.81 0.12 -6.27
CA VAL A 248 -8.85 -0.79 -6.90
C VAL A 248 -9.26 -2.24 -6.64
N LEU A 249 -9.59 -2.94 -7.73
CA LEU A 249 -9.92 -4.37 -7.70
C LEU A 249 -8.69 -5.19 -8.12
N LEU A 250 -7.97 -5.76 -7.15
CA LEU A 250 -6.71 -6.47 -7.43
C LEU A 250 -6.97 -7.81 -8.13
N ALA A 251 -6.08 -8.19 -9.06
CA ALA A 251 -6.21 -9.42 -9.84
C ALA A 251 -6.32 -10.67 -8.95
N GLY A 252 -5.56 -10.72 -7.86
CA GLY A 252 -5.56 -11.80 -6.87
C GLY A 252 -6.86 -11.88 -6.06
N PHE A 253 -7.68 -10.84 -6.02
CA PHE A 253 -9.01 -10.93 -5.41
C PHE A 253 -10.08 -11.42 -6.40
N GLN A 254 -9.86 -11.20 -7.69
CA GLN A 254 -10.80 -11.56 -8.76
C GLN A 254 -10.67 -13.03 -9.17
N GLN A 255 -10.98 -13.91 -8.23
CA GLN A 255 -10.91 -15.36 -8.40
C GLN A 255 -12.06 -16.08 -7.65
N PHE A 256 -12.14 -17.39 -7.85
CA PHE A 256 -13.08 -18.25 -7.12
C PHE A 256 -12.88 -18.09 -5.59
N PRO A 257 -13.96 -18.07 -4.77
CA PRO A 257 -15.37 -18.30 -5.13
C PRO A 257 -16.15 -17.04 -5.53
N LEU A 258 -15.54 -15.86 -5.49
CA LEU A 258 -16.26 -14.59 -5.66
C LEU A 258 -16.39 -14.16 -7.13
N TYR A 259 -15.51 -14.65 -7.99
CA TYR A 259 -15.43 -14.25 -9.39
C TYR A 259 -14.90 -15.36 -10.29
N HIS A 260 -15.53 -15.53 -11.45
CA HIS A 260 -15.00 -16.30 -12.56
C HIS A 260 -15.61 -15.76 -13.86
N ILE A 261 -14.83 -15.73 -14.94
CA ILE A 261 -15.27 -15.18 -16.23
C ILE A 261 -16.49 -15.89 -16.82
N ASP A 262 -16.70 -17.15 -16.45
CA ASP A 262 -17.80 -18.00 -16.93
C ASP A 262 -18.94 -18.14 -15.91
N PHE A 263 -18.91 -17.38 -14.81
CA PHE A 263 -20.02 -17.39 -13.86
C PHE A 263 -21.26 -16.72 -14.44
N PRO A 264 -22.46 -17.26 -14.16
CA PRO A 264 -23.70 -16.56 -14.48
C PRO A 264 -23.81 -15.26 -13.68
N SER A 265 -24.48 -14.26 -14.25
CA SER A 265 -24.51 -12.90 -13.69
C SER A 265 -24.95 -12.86 -12.23
N TYR A 266 -25.95 -13.64 -11.81
CA TYR A 266 -26.42 -13.62 -10.41
C TYR A 266 -25.32 -14.01 -9.40
N LEU A 267 -24.39 -14.91 -9.76
CA LEU A 267 -23.23 -15.22 -8.91
C LEU A 267 -22.20 -14.09 -8.94
N LEU A 268 -21.97 -13.47 -10.11
CA LEU A 268 -21.07 -12.33 -10.22
C LEU A 268 -21.55 -11.13 -9.40
N TYR A 269 -22.85 -10.82 -9.46
CA TYR A 269 -23.45 -9.73 -8.68
C TYR A 269 -23.48 -10.05 -7.17
N GLY A 270 -23.76 -11.30 -6.78
CA GLY A 270 -23.72 -11.71 -5.37
C GLY A 270 -22.30 -11.72 -4.79
N GLY A 271 -21.33 -12.23 -5.54
CA GLY A 271 -19.92 -12.25 -5.17
C GLY A 271 -19.25 -10.90 -5.38
N MET A 272 -18.65 -10.69 -6.55
CA MET A 272 -17.90 -9.47 -6.87
C MET A 272 -18.74 -8.19 -6.81
N GLY A 273 -20.02 -8.22 -7.21
CA GLY A 273 -20.90 -7.06 -7.19
C GLY A 273 -21.13 -6.49 -5.78
N SER A 274 -21.25 -7.37 -4.76
CA SER A 274 -21.38 -6.93 -3.36
C SER A 274 -20.09 -6.27 -2.85
N VAL A 275 -18.92 -6.80 -3.23
CA VAL A 275 -17.62 -6.21 -2.89
C VAL A 275 -17.44 -4.86 -3.57
N ILE A 276 -17.79 -4.73 -4.85
CA ILE A 276 -17.76 -3.46 -5.55
C ILE A 276 -18.66 -2.43 -4.83
N GLY A 277 -19.85 -2.83 -4.43
CA GLY A 277 -20.75 -1.96 -3.65
C GLY A 277 -20.16 -1.54 -2.29
N HIS A 278 -19.43 -2.43 -1.63
CA HIS A 278 -18.70 -2.14 -0.39
C HIS A 278 -17.62 -1.06 -0.61
N GLU A 279 -16.76 -1.22 -1.62
CA GLU A 279 -15.70 -0.25 -1.93
C GLU A 279 -16.24 1.10 -2.42
N ILE A 280 -17.35 1.13 -3.16
CA ILE A 280 -18.04 2.39 -3.49
C ILE A 280 -18.55 3.08 -2.23
N THR A 281 -19.05 2.32 -1.27
CA THR A 281 -19.60 2.87 -0.02
C THR A 281 -18.51 3.47 0.86
N HIS A 282 -17.28 2.94 0.83
CA HIS A 282 -16.15 3.53 1.56
C HIS A 282 -15.96 5.00 1.22
N GLY A 283 -16.05 5.38 -0.06
CA GLY A 283 -15.97 6.77 -0.50
C GLY A 283 -17.00 7.72 0.15
N PHE A 284 -18.00 7.22 0.86
CA PHE A 284 -19.03 7.99 1.55
C PHE A 284 -19.13 7.69 3.05
N ASP A 285 -18.23 6.88 3.61
CA ASP A 285 -18.23 6.54 5.02
C ASP A 285 -17.82 7.73 5.92
N ASN A 286 -17.83 7.52 7.24
CA ASN A 286 -17.54 8.57 8.21
C ASN A 286 -16.15 9.21 8.03
N ASN A 287 -15.18 8.48 7.49
CA ASN A 287 -13.82 8.95 7.27
C ASN A 287 -13.67 9.58 5.89
N GLU A 288 -14.10 8.88 4.84
CA GLU A 288 -13.79 9.29 3.47
C GLU A 288 -14.81 10.27 2.88
N ARG A 289 -15.96 10.47 3.53
CA ARG A 289 -16.89 11.56 3.17
C ARG A 289 -16.25 12.95 3.25
N GLN A 290 -15.11 13.08 3.94
CA GLN A 290 -14.35 14.33 4.06
C GLN A 290 -13.51 14.65 2.82
N PHE A 291 -13.41 13.72 1.86
CA PHE A 291 -12.62 13.88 0.65
C PHE A 291 -13.55 14.19 -0.53
N ASP A 292 -13.20 15.16 -1.37
CA ASP A 292 -13.92 15.45 -2.61
C ASP A 292 -13.51 14.54 -3.76
N LYS A 293 -14.09 14.77 -4.95
CA LYS A 293 -13.81 14.02 -6.18
C LYS A 293 -12.35 14.03 -6.62
N THR A 294 -11.57 14.99 -6.15
CA THR A 294 -10.13 15.12 -6.45
C THR A 294 -9.24 14.46 -5.39
N GLY A 295 -9.84 13.91 -4.33
CA GLY A 295 -9.12 13.31 -3.21
C GLY A 295 -8.58 14.33 -2.20
N ASN A 296 -9.07 15.58 -2.25
CA ASN A 296 -8.70 16.62 -1.28
C ASN A 296 -9.66 16.62 -0.10
N LYS A 297 -9.13 16.82 1.12
CA LYS A 297 -9.97 17.01 2.30
C LYS A 297 -10.71 18.35 2.24
N THR A 298 -12.00 18.32 1.97
CA THR A 298 -12.84 19.52 1.86
C THR A 298 -14.23 19.25 2.44
N MET A 299 -14.86 20.29 2.99
CA MET A 299 -16.25 20.20 3.46
C MET A 299 -17.19 20.47 2.29
N TRP A 300 -17.62 19.41 1.62
CA TRP A 300 -18.54 19.48 0.46
C TRP A 300 -20.00 19.10 0.80
N TRP A 301 -20.24 18.68 2.04
CA TRP A 301 -21.58 18.53 2.61
C TRP A 301 -22.14 19.90 3.04
N ASP A 302 -23.45 20.04 3.03
CA ASP A 302 -24.15 21.14 3.71
C ASP A 302 -24.22 20.91 5.23
N GLU A 303 -24.59 21.97 5.96
CA GLU A 303 -24.89 21.91 7.40
C GLU A 303 -26.21 21.20 7.70
#